data_AF-A0A1R3K0D8-F1
#
_entry.id   AF-A0A1R3K0D8-F1
#
_cell.length_a   1.000
_cell.length_b   1.000
_cell.length_c   1.000
_cell.angle_alpha   90.00
_cell.angle_beta   90.00
_cell.angle_gamma   90.00
#
_symmetry.space_group_name_H-M   'P 1'
#
loop_
_entity.id
_entity.type
_entity.pdbx_description
1 polymer ?
#
loop_
_entity_poly.entity_id
_entity_poly.type
_entity_poly.pdbx_seq_one_letter_code
_entity_poly.pdbx_strand_id
1 'polypeptide(L)'
;MISAPSRNNTKKHHERIEFPLNCSEPGSPQKCLETYPISFEPDESSSSKTCPDYFRWIQEDLKQWKSSGITQEMIERGKPFADFRLVVVEGKAYVEKYRKAYQTRDVFTIWGILQLLRLYPGKVPDLDLMFNCGDQTVILKRNYQGPNATSPPPVFHYCADKDSLDIVFPDWTFWGWAEVNIMPWDNTLSAIKKGMQRTEWEDRVPYAYWRGNPYVSAERVEFLKCNRSNDHDWNVRLYRQHYWPIRSKISTCRDLKFAVEWGNNHPKKARAIGKEGSKLMEEFLAMENVYDYMFHSLNEYAKLLKFKPTIPPNAKMVCAETMACSEEGLFKKFMEQSMVKSPSHKLPCKLPPQYEPHDIQALVATNKDMTRQVETWGDEYWRQKQG
;
A
#
# COMPACT_ATOMS: atom_id res chain seq x y z
N MET A 1 12.84 41.49 43.13
CA MET A 1 12.96 40.50 42.04
C MET A 1 12.47 39.17 42.59
N ILE A 2 11.43 38.57 42.01
CA ILE A 2 10.93 37.25 42.42
C ILE A 2 11.26 36.28 41.29
N SER A 3 12.16 35.34 41.54
CA SER A 3 12.56 34.32 40.56
C SER A 3 11.50 33.22 40.48
N ALA A 4 10.97 32.98 39.28
CA ALA A 4 10.08 31.86 39.02
C ALA A 4 10.82 30.51 39.14
N PRO A 5 10.20 29.44 39.66
CA PRO A 5 10.84 28.14 39.78
C PRO A 5 10.98 27.47 38.41
N SER A 6 12.14 26.84 38.19
CA SER A 6 12.44 26.09 36.96
C SER A 6 11.52 24.87 36.81
N ARG A 7 10.83 24.75 35.67
CA ARG A 7 10.11 23.53 35.29
C ARG A 7 11.13 22.40 35.05
N ASN A 8 11.23 21.46 35.99
CA ASN A 8 11.90 20.19 35.75
C ASN A 8 11.12 19.40 34.68
N ASN A 9 11.68 19.34 33.47
CA ASN A 9 11.13 18.57 32.38
C ASN A 9 11.66 17.13 32.44
N THR A 10 11.18 16.36 33.40
CA THR A 10 11.50 14.93 33.55
C THR A 10 10.87 14.15 32.41
N LYS A 11 11.59 14.02 31.28
CA LYS A 11 11.29 13.00 30.27
C LYS A 11 11.30 11.63 30.95
N LYS A 12 10.14 11.01 31.08
CA LYS A 12 10.05 9.59 31.46
C LYS A 12 10.80 8.79 30.40
N HIS A 13 11.91 8.16 30.79
CA HIS A 13 12.53 7.13 29.98
C HIS A 13 11.62 5.89 30.06
N HIS A 14 10.70 5.75 29.11
CA HIS A 14 9.97 4.50 28.94
C HIS A 14 10.97 3.46 28.43
N GLU A 15 11.21 2.44 29.25
CA GLU A 15 12.11 1.34 28.89
C GLU A 15 11.48 0.55 27.73
N ARG A 16 12.18 0.52 26.59
CA ARG A 16 11.62 -0.02 25.35
C ARG A 16 11.61 -1.54 25.41
N ILE A 17 10.46 -2.11 25.79
CA ILE A 17 10.25 -3.56 25.78
C ILE A 17 10.42 -4.07 24.35
N GLU A 18 11.52 -4.79 24.10
CA GLU A 18 11.74 -5.52 22.86
C GLU A 18 11.17 -6.94 22.99
N PHE A 19 10.48 -7.39 21.95
CA PHE A 19 10.00 -8.77 21.80
C PHE A 19 10.63 -9.39 20.53
N PRO A 20 11.86 -9.94 20.64
CA PRO A 20 12.51 -10.62 19.52
C PRO A 20 11.72 -11.88 19.11
N LEU A 21 12.03 -12.41 17.93
CA LEU A 21 11.48 -13.67 17.44
C LEU A 21 12.01 -14.83 18.32
N ASN A 22 11.11 -15.58 18.98
CA ASN A 22 11.50 -16.67 19.88
C ASN A 22 11.25 -18.05 19.25
N CYS A 23 12.24 -18.57 18.53
CA CYS A 23 12.10 -19.84 17.83
C CYS A 23 12.36 -21.05 18.74
N SER A 24 11.45 -22.01 18.72
CA SER A 24 11.67 -23.35 19.29
C SER A 24 12.77 -24.09 18.52
N GLU A 25 13.40 -25.08 19.16
CA GLU A 25 14.49 -25.88 18.56
C GLU A 25 14.14 -26.45 17.16
N PRO A 26 15.13 -26.62 16.26
CA PRO A 26 14.91 -27.17 14.94
C PRO A 26 14.15 -28.51 14.96
N GLY A 27 13.07 -28.60 14.18
CA GLY A 27 12.18 -29.76 14.14
C GLY A 27 11.04 -29.76 15.17
N SER A 28 11.04 -28.85 16.15
CA SER A 28 9.91 -28.67 17.06
C SER A 28 8.78 -27.84 16.42
N PRO A 29 7.49 -28.16 16.67
CA PRO A 29 6.38 -27.32 16.24
C PRO A 29 6.47 -25.92 16.86
N GLN A 30 6.56 -24.90 16.02
CA GLN A 30 6.53 -23.51 16.46
C GLN A 30 5.14 -23.16 17.01
N LYS A 31 5.10 -22.37 18.08
CA LYS A 31 3.87 -21.96 18.77
C LYS A 31 3.91 -20.45 19.02
N CYS A 32 2.73 -19.86 19.16
CA CYS A 32 2.61 -18.47 19.57
C CYS A 32 2.87 -18.31 21.06
N LEU A 33 3.69 -17.32 21.42
CA LEU A 33 3.91 -16.95 22.80
C LEU A 33 2.65 -16.31 23.39
N GLU A 34 2.36 -16.62 24.65
CA GLU A 34 1.31 -15.93 25.42
C GLU A 34 1.79 -14.60 26.03
N THR A 35 3.11 -14.36 26.01
CA THR A 35 3.79 -13.24 26.70
C THR A 35 3.91 -11.96 25.87
N TYR A 36 3.23 -11.88 24.72
CA TYR A 36 3.20 -10.64 23.95
C TYR A 36 2.54 -9.50 24.73
N PRO A 37 3.04 -8.25 24.64
CA PRO A 37 2.36 -7.11 25.24
C PRO A 37 0.92 -7.02 24.74
N ILE A 38 -0.04 -6.97 25.67
CA ILE A 38 -1.46 -6.78 25.39
C ILE A 38 -1.90 -5.31 25.53
N SER A 39 -0.98 -4.46 25.99
CA SER A 39 -1.22 -3.05 26.28
C SER A 39 -0.11 -2.16 25.70
N PHE A 40 -0.44 -0.88 25.58
CA PHE A 40 0.34 0.12 24.89
C PHE A 40 0.18 1.45 25.66
N GLU A 41 1.29 1.99 26.17
CA GLU A 41 1.38 3.30 26.83
C GLU A 41 2.09 4.29 25.88
N PRO A 42 1.35 5.19 25.20
CA PRO A 42 1.95 6.21 24.34
C PRO A 42 2.50 7.38 25.15
N ASP A 43 3.48 8.09 24.60
CA ASP A 43 3.71 9.48 24.99
C ASP A 43 2.49 10.32 24.53
N GLU A 44 1.63 10.74 25.48
CA GLU A 44 0.41 11.52 25.19
C GLU A 44 0.67 12.82 24.40
N SER A 45 1.90 13.34 24.45
CA SER A 45 2.33 14.54 23.71
C SER A 45 2.55 14.32 22.19
N SER A 46 2.48 13.08 21.69
CA SER A 46 3.03 12.72 20.38
C SER A 46 2.07 12.77 19.18
N SER A 47 0.75 12.67 19.37
CA SER A 47 -0.21 12.39 18.29
C SER A 47 -1.09 13.57 17.87
N SER A 48 -0.50 14.76 17.75
CA SER A 48 -1.19 15.97 17.25
C SER A 48 -1.26 16.06 15.72
N LYS A 49 -0.58 15.16 14.99
CA LYS A 49 -0.52 15.18 13.52
C LYS A 49 -1.75 14.54 12.88
N THR A 50 -2.34 15.23 11.92
CA THR A 50 -3.33 14.66 10.99
C THR A 50 -2.64 13.69 10.02
N CYS A 51 -3.30 12.60 9.67
CA CYS A 51 -2.82 11.69 8.63
C CYS A 51 -2.80 12.37 7.25
N PRO A 52 -1.97 11.89 6.31
CA PRO A 52 -2.01 12.32 4.91
C PRO A 52 -3.42 12.30 4.29
N ASP A 53 -3.72 13.26 3.40
CA ASP A 53 -5.06 13.42 2.81
C ASP A 53 -5.60 12.18 2.08
N TYR A 54 -4.73 11.30 1.55
CA TYR A 54 -5.18 10.07 0.90
C TYR A 54 -5.86 9.08 1.88
N PHE A 55 -5.69 9.24 3.19
CA PHE A 55 -6.43 8.44 4.18
C PHE A 55 -7.95 8.71 4.15
N ARG A 56 -8.39 9.83 3.55
CA ARG A 56 -9.82 10.10 3.30
C ARG A 56 -10.46 9.02 2.40
N TRP A 57 -9.67 8.32 1.57
CA TRP A 57 -10.15 7.20 0.76
C TRP A 57 -10.65 6.00 1.58
N ILE A 58 -10.13 5.78 2.80
CA ILE A 58 -10.61 4.71 3.70
C ILE A 58 -12.13 4.83 3.92
N GLN A 59 -12.61 6.06 4.09
CA GLN A 59 -14.02 6.33 4.38
C GLN A 59 -14.89 6.27 3.10
N GLU A 60 -14.29 6.48 1.93
CA GLU A 60 -14.92 6.34 0.60
C GLU A 60 -15.04 4.86 0.20
N ASP A 61 -14.02 4.04 0.50
CA ASP A 61 -14.01 2.58 0.27
C ASP A 61 -14.97 1.81 1.19
N LEU A 62 -15.30 2.38 2.35
CA LEU A 62 -16.20 1.77 3.34
C LEU A 62 -17.65 2.31 3.28
N LYS A 63 -17.92 3.35 2.48
CA LYS A 63 -19.18 4.12 2.54
C LYS A 63 -20.43 3.29 2.27
N GLN A 64 -20.33 2.28 1.41
CA GLN A 64 -21.42 1.40 1.00
C GLN A 64 -22.01 0.59 2.18
N TRP A 65 -21.24 0.43 3.27
CA TRP A 65 -21.69 -0.23 4.49
C TRP A 65 -22.00 0.76 5.63
N LYS A 66 -21.84 2.07 5.44
CA LYS A 66 -21.98 3.08 6.50
C LYS A 66 -23.38 3.13 7.12
N SER A 67 -24.41 2.85 6.35
CA SER A 67 -25.81 2.82 6.81
C SER A 67 -26.29 1.41 7.20
N SER A 68 -25.99 0.38 6.40
CA SER A 68 -26.40 -1.00 6.66
C SER A 68 -25.60 -1.69 7.77
N GLY A 69 -24.33 -1.31 7.91
CA GLY A 69 -23.30 -2.16 8.50
C GLY A 69 -22.96 -3.38 7.65
N ILE A 70 -22.17 -4.27 8.26
CA ILE A 70 -21.67 -5.52 7.71
C ILE A 70 -22.19 -6.66 8.59
N THR A 71 -22.97 -7.57 8.00
CA THR A 71 -23.48 -8.76 8.71
C THR A 71 -22.54 -9.95 8.52
N GLN A 72 -22.64 -10.95 9.39
CA GLN A 72 -21.89 -12.20 9.23
C GLN A 72 -22.20 -12.91 7.90
N GLU A 73 -23.46 -12.84 7.45
CA GLU A 73 -23.88 -13.39 6.16
C GLU A 73 -23.15 -12.72 4.97
N MET A 74 -22.90 -11.41 5.05
CA MET A 74 -22.10 -10.68 4.05
C MET A 74 -20.63 -11.11 4.05
N ILE A 75 -20.06 -11.45 5.21
CA ILE A 75 -18.71 -12.03 5.31
C ILE A 75 -18.67 -13.38 4.60
N GLU A 76 -19.60 -14.29 4.91
CA GLU A 76 -19.62 -15.61 4.28
C GLU A 76 -19.84 -15.54 2.75
N ARG A 77 -20.62 -14.56 2.25
CA ARG A 77 -20.70 -14.28 0.79
C ARG A 77 -19.39 -13.81 0.16
N GLY A 78 -18.43 -13.30 0.96
CA GLY A 78 -17.08 -12.92 0.50
C GLY A 78 -16.16 -14.11 0.22
N LYS A 79 -16.44 -15.29 0.79
CA LYS A 79 -15.58 -16.49 0.73
C LYS A 79 -15.16 -16.92 -0.69
N PRO A 80 -16.02 -16.95 -1.73
CA PRO A 80 -15.62 -17.29 -3.11
C PRO A 80 -14.61 -16.31 -3.71
N PHE A 81 -14.61 -15.06 -3.22
CA PHE A 81 -13.75 -13.98 -3.71
C PHE A 81 -12.43 -13.89 -2.94
N ALA A 82 -12.29 -14.58 -1.80
CA ALA A 82 -11.11 -14.50 -0.94
C ALA A 82 -10.12 -15.67 -1.16
N ASP A 83 -8.83 -15.37 -0.95
CA ASP A 83 -7.75 -16.35 -0.84
C ASP A 83 -7.61 -16.87 0.60
N PHE A 84 -7.83 -15.99 1.58
CA PHE A 84 -7.92 -16.34 3.00
C PHE A 84 -8.92 -15.45 3.76
N ARG A 85 -9.41 -15.97 4.88
CA ARG A 85 -10.08 -15.21 5.94
C ARG A 85 -9.10 -14.98 7.09
N LEU A 86 -9.07 -13.78 7.62
CA LEU A 86 -8.31 -13.43 8.83
C LEU A 86 -9.26 -12.86 9.88
N VAL A 87 -9.19 -13.42 11.07
CA VAL A 87 -9.97 -12.98 12.24
C VAL A 87 -8.99 -12.54 13.32
N VAL A 88 -9.23 -11.37 13.91
CA VAL A 88 -8.56 -10.93 15.14
C VAL A 88 -9.56 -11.04 16.27
N VAL A 89 -9.17 -11.73 17.35
CA VAL A 89 -9.92 -11.80 18.61
C VAL A 89 -8.93 -11.63 19.75
N GLU A 90 -9.19 -10.69 20.66
CA GLU A 90 -8.35 -10.42 21.84
C GLU A 90 -6.87 -10.14 21.47
N GLY A 91 -6.66 -9.42 20.35
CA GLY A 91 -5.34 -9.09 19.81
C GLY A 91 -4.59 -10.26 19.14
N LYS A 92 -5.18 -11.47 19.08
CA LYS A 92 -4.59 -12.66 18.45
C LYS A 92 -5.17 -12.86 17.07
N ALA A 93 -4.32 -13.15 16.08
CA ALA A 93 -4.73 -13.40 14.71
C ALA A 93 -4.96 -14.89 14.43
N TYR A 94 -6.02 -15.19 13.68
CA TYR A 94 -6.40 -16.52 13.24
C TYR A 94 -6.67 -16.50 11.74
N VAL A 95 -6.12 -17.46 10.99
CA VAL A 95 -6.24 -17.50 9.52
C VAL A 95 -6.82 -18.83 9.04
N GLU A 96 -7.84 -18.75 8.20
CA GLU A 96 -8.39 -19.86 7.41
C GLU A 96 -8.06 -19.60 5.93
N LYS A 97 -7.24 -20.44 5.30
CA LYS A 97 -6.93 -20.32 3.86
C LYS A 97 -7.99 -21.06 3.03
N TYR A 98 -8.51 -20.41 1.99
CA TYR A 98 -9.54 -20.96 1.11
C TYR A 98 -9.00 -21.46 -0.23
N ARG A 99 -8.00 -20.78 -0.77
CA ARG A 99 -7.28 -21.21 -1.98
C ARG A 99 -5.82 -20.81 -1.89
N LYS A 100 -5.00 -21.37 -2.78
CA LYS A 100 -3.59 -21.01 -2.89
C LYS A 100 -3.47 -19.66 -3.59
N ALA A 101 -2.96 -18.65 -2.88
CA ALA A 101 -2.58 -17.38 -3.48
C ALA A 101 -1.46 -17.56 -4.53
N TYR A 102 -1.32 -16.59 -5.43
CA TYR A 102 -0.15 -16.53 -6.31
C TYR A 102 1.10 -16.27 -5.45
N GLN A 103 2.10 -17.15 -5.50
CA GLN A 103 3.33 -16.99 -4.70
C GLN A 103 3.03 -16.82 -3.19
N THR A 104 3.90 -16.20 -2.39
CA THR A 104 3.68 -15.94 -0.95
C THR A 104 3.01 -14.59 -0.65
N ARG A 105 2.14 -14.12 -1.56
CA ARG A 105 1.40 -12.86 -1.39
C ARG A 105 0.53 -12.85 -0.13
N ASP A 106 -0.14 -13.97 0.15
CA ASP A 106 -0.92 -14.16 1.37
C ASP A 106 -0.01 -14.16 2.61
N VAL A 107 1.12 -14.86 2.58
CA VAL A 107 2.09 -14.93 3.69
C VAL A 107 2.57 -13.54 4.11
N PHE A 108 3.05 -12.73 3.17
CA PHE A 108 3.57 -11.40 3.53
C PHE A 108 2.46 -10.38 3.86
N THR A 109 1.23 -10.56 3.34
CA THR A 109 0.05 -9.78 3.78
C THR A 109 -0.32 -10.09 5.23
N ILE A 110 -0.38 -11.38 5.60
CA ILE A 110 -0.64 -11.82 6.97
C ILE A 110 0.50 -11.37 7.90
N TRP A 111 1.76 -11.50 7.46
CA TRP A 111 2.93 -11.01 8.20
C TRP A 111 2.84 -9.52 8.51
N GLY A 112 2.40 -8.70 7.56
CA GLY A 112 2.18 -7.27 7.77
C GLY A 112 1.11 -6.96 8.82
N ILE A 113 0.00 -7.69 8.81
CA ILE A 113 -1.04 -7.58 9.84
C ILE A 113 -0.51 -8.00 11.22
N LEU A 114 0.34 -9.03 11.30
CA LEU A 114 1.04 -9.38 12.54
C LEU A 114 2.00 -8.29 13.02
N GLN A 115 2.69 -7.60 12.09
CA GLN A 115 3.54 -6.46 12.45
C GLN A 115 2.72 -5.27 12.97
N LEU A 116 1.52 -5.04 12.43
CA LEU A 116 0.58 -4.04 12.95
C LEU A 116 0.12 -4.37 14.38
N LEU A 117 -0.25 -5.63 14.65
CA LEU A 117 -0.63 -6.09 15.99
C LEU A 117 0.53 -5.94 16.99
N ARG A 118 1.77 -6.20 16.55
CA ARG A 118 2.99 -5.96 17.33
C ARG A 118 3.27 -4.47 17.56
N LEU A 119 2.97 -3.60 16.59
CA LEU A 119 3.21 -2.16 16.70
C LEU A 119 2.20 -1.46 17.62
N TYR A 120 0.94 -1.87 17.55
CA TYR A 120 -0.19 -1.28 18.27
C TYR A 120 -0.96 -2.32 19.12
N PRO A 121 -0.29 -2.95 20.12
CA PRO A 121 -0.88 -4.02 20.92
C PRO A 121 -2.11 -3.54 21.69
N GLY A 122 -3.18 -4.33 21.63
CA GLY A 122 -4.47 -4.01 22.26
C GLY A 122 -5.22 -2.81 21.66
N LYS A 123 -4.78 -2.27 20.51
CA LYS A 123 -5.45 -1.13 19.83
C LYS A 123 -6.11 -1.50 18.50
N VAL A 124 -5.78 -2.64 17.91
CA VAL A 124 -6.57 -3.21 16.80
C VAL A 124 -7.77 -3.95 17.41
N PRO A 125 -9.02 -3.61 17.03
CA PRO A 125 -10.22 -4.23 17.59
C PRO A 125 -10.39 -5.68 17.12
N ASP A 126 -11.32 -6.41 17.76
CA ASP A 126 -11.82 -7.69 17.22
C ASP A 126 -12.43 -7.44 15.82
N LEU A 127 -12.05 -8.24 14.82
CA LEU A 127 -12.50 -8.08 13.43
C LEU A 127 -12.46 -9.37 12.62
N ASP A 128 -13.17 -9.39 11.50
CA ASP A 128 -13.33 -10.54 10.59
C ASP A 128 -13.21 -10.08 9.14
N LEU A 129 -12.19 -10.55 8.42
CA LEU A 129 -11.74 -10.02 7.13
C LEU A 129 -11.69 -11.12 6.07
N MET A 130 -12.20 -10.82 4.88
CA MET A 130 -11.96 -11.59 3.65
C MET A 130 -10.88 -10.88 2.84
N PHE A 131 -9.81 -11.58 2.44
CA PHE A 131 -8.69 -11.02 1.68
C PHE A 131 -8.52 -11.69 0.32
N ASN A 132 -8.37 -10.88 -0.75
CA ASN A 132 -8.00 -11.33 -2.09
C ASN A 132 -6.52 -10.98 -2.38
N CYS A 133 -5.78 -11.92 -3.00
CA CYS A 133 -4.36 -11.79 -3.34
C CYS A 133 -4.07 -11.83 -4.85
N GLY A 134 -5.09 -11.84 -5.72
CA GLY A 134 -4.99 -11.79 -7.18
C GLY A 134 -4.72 -10.38 -7.71
N ASP A 135 -4.63 -10.21 -9.03
CA ASP A 135 -4.36 -8.89 -9.66
C ASP A 135 -5.63 -8.13 -10.11
N GLN A 136 -6.78 -8.81 -10.16
CA GLN A 136 -8.03 -8.31 -10.74
C GLN A 136 -9.09 -8.05 -9.66
N THR A 137 -9.76 -6.90 -9.74
CA THR A 137 -10.87 -6.52 -8.87
C THR A 137 -12.01 -7.54 -8.93
N VAL A 138 -12.59 -7.86 -7.77
CA VAL A 138 -13.56 -8.97 -7.64
C VAL A 138 -14.98 -8.54 -7.26
N ILE A 139 -15.15 -7.42 -6.55
CA ILE A 139 -16.48 -6.96 -6.10
C ILE A 139 -16.99 -5.86 -7.04
N LEU A 140 -17.43 -6.25 -8.23
CA LEU A 140 -17.84 -5.30 -9.29
C LEU A 140 -19.12 -4.53 -8.94
N LYS A 141 -19.09 -3.19 -8.98
CA LYS A 141 -20.22 -2.28 -8.64
C LYS A 141 -21.52 -2.67 -9.35
N ARG A 142 -21.43 -3.00 -10.64
CA ARG A 142 -22.57 -3.37 -11.48
C ARG A 142 -23.39 -4.56 -10.96
N ASN A 143 -22.80 -5.43 -10.13
CA ASN A 143 -23.48 -6.60 -9.56
C ASN A 143 -24.33 -6.25 -8.33
N TYR A 144 -24.14 -5.06 -7.75
CA TYR A 144 -24.76 -4.60 -6.50
C TYR A 144 -25.54 -3.29 -6.69
N GLN A 145 -26.09 -3.09 -7.89
CA GLN A 145 -26.90 -1.93 -8.27
C GLN A 145 -28.30 -2.35 -8.70
N GLY A 146 -29.31 -1.57 -8.29
CA GLY A 146 -30.72 -1.79 -8.64
C GLY A 146 -31.63 -2.06 -7.44
N PRO A 147 -32.96 -2.05 -7.62
CA PRO A 147 -33.94 -2.10 -6.52
C PRO A 147 -33.93 -3.42 -5.73
N ASN A 148 -33.47 -4.52 -6.32
CA ASN A 148 -33.38 -5.84 -5.70
C ASN A 148 -31.92 -6.28 -5.46
N ALA A 149 -30.95 -5.36 -5.50
CA ALA A 149 -29.55 -5.70 -5.29
C ALA A 149 -29.27 -6.03 -3.82
N THR A 150 -28.50 -7.09 -3.58
CA THR A 150 -27.97 -7.40 -2.24
C THR A 150 -26.81 -6.47 -1.91
N SER A 151 -26.54 -6.27 -0.62
CA SER A 151 -25.38 -5.50 -0.18
C SER A 151 -24.07 -6.22 -0.55
N PRO A 152 -23.04 -5.51 -1.03
CA PRO A 152 -21.78 -6.14 -1.44
C PRO A 152 -21.09 -6.83 -0.25
N PRO A 153 -20.47 -8.01 -0.43
CA PRO A 153 -19.59 -8.57 0.59
C PRO A 153 -18.31 -7.71 0.70
N PRO A 154 -17.81 -7.41 1.90
CA PRO A 154 -16.55 -6.70 2.04
C PRO A 154 -15.38 -7.66 1.76
N VAL A 155 -14.49 -7.26 0.86
CA VAL A 155 -13.25 -7.99 0.55
C VAL A 155 -12.11 -7.00 0.47
N PHE A 156 -11.07 -7.21 1.28
CA PHE A 156 -9.83 -6.45 1.26
C PHE A 156 -8.92 -6.91 0.14
N HIS A 157 -8.30 -5.97 -0.54
CA HIS A 157 -7.52 -6.22 -1.74
C HIS A 157 -6.55 -5.05 -1.99
N TYR A 158 -5.42 -5.29 -2.65
CA TYR A 158 -4.51 -4.19 -2.98
C TYR A 158 -4.93 -3.40 -4.23
N CYS A 159 -5.75 -4.01 -5.08
CA CYS A 159 -6.17 -3.47 -6.36
C CYS A 159 -7.65 -3.05 -6.28
N ALA A 160 -7.94 -1.81 -6.63
CA ALA A 160 -9.31 -1.29 -6.75
C ALA A 160 -9.39 -0.31 -7.93
N ASP A 161 -10.59 -0.15 -8.47
CA ASP A 161 -10.89 0.77 -9.55
C ASP A 161 -12.26 1.45 -9.37
N LYS A 162 -12.57 2.41 -10.23
CA LYS A 162 -13.81 3.20 -10.16
C LYS A 162 -15.10 2.35 -10.29
N ASP A 163 -15.00 1.13 -10.80
CA ASP A 163 -16.09 0.19 -11.08
C ASP A 163 -16.09 -1.00 -10.09
N SER A 164 -15.22 -1.00 -9.06
CA SER A 164 -15.12 -2.04 -8.00
C SER A 164 -15.43 -1.53 -6.57
N LEU A 165 -15.77 -2.45 -5.66
CA LEU A 165 -16.09 -2.20 -4.23
C LEU A 165 -15.15 -2.97 -3.28
N ASP A 166 -14.08 -3.54 -3.84
CA ASP A 166 -12.90 -4.03 -3.13
C ASP A 166 -12.35 -2.92 -2.21
N ILE A 167 -12.01 -3.26 -0.96
CA ILE A 167 -11.49 -2.33 0.05
C ILE A 167 -9.97 -2.25 -0.10
N VAL A 168 -9.40 -1.08 -0.36
CA VAL A 168 -7.96 -0.93 -0.60
C VAL A 168 -7.16 -1.20 0.68
N PHE A 169 -6.17 -2.07 0.57
CA PHE A 169 -5.22 -2.37 1.63
C PHE A 169 -3.78 -2.40 1.10
N PRO A 170 -2.77 -1.98 1.89
CA PRO A 170 -1.36 -2.08 1.47
C PRO A 170 -0.96 -3.52 1.11
N ASP A 171 -0.26 -3.68 -0.01
CA ASP A 171 0.15 -5.00 -0.50
C ASP A 171 1.33 -5.59 0.29
N TRP A 172 1.57 -6.88 0.07
CA TRP A 172 2.64 -7.65 0.70
C TRP A 172 4.05 -7.07 0.50
N THR A 173 4.32 -6.32 -0.57
CA THR A 173 5.67 -5.84 -0.91
C THR A 173 6.22 -4.82 0.08
N PHE A 174 5.37 -4.21 0.91
CA PHE A 174 5.81 -3.40 2.05
C PHE A 174 6.67 -4.21 3.05
N TRP A 175 6.38 -5.51 3.22
CA TRP A 175 7.18 -6.42 4.07
C TRP A 175 8.09 -7.36 3.28
N GLY A 176 7.85 -7.52 1.98
CA GLY A 176 8.77 -8.16 1.04
C GLY A 176 8.08 -9.06 0.01
N TRP A 177 8.85 -9.49 -0.98
CA TRP A 177 8.42 -10.49 -1.97
C TRP A 177 9.66 -11.28 -2.42
N ALA A 178 9.91 -12.40 -1.74
CA ALA A 178 11.17 -13.15 -1.84
C ALA A 178 11.38 -13.78 -3.23
N GLU A 179 10.34 -14.30 -3.87
CA GLU A 179 10.41 -14.96 -5.18
C GLU A 179 10.88 -14.04 -6.32
N VAL A 180 10.71 -12.73 -6.15
CA VAL A 180 11.16 -11.70 -7.10
C VAL A 180 12.22 -10.76 -6.50
N ASN A 181 12.74 -11.11 -5.33
CA ASN A 181 13.79 -10.38 -4.60
C ASN A 181 13.46 -8.89 -4.35
N ILE A 182 12.19 -8.56 -4.08
CA ILE A 182 11.79 -7.23 -3.61
C ILE A 182 11.95 -7.21 -2.08
N MET A 183 12.91 -6.43 -1.61
CA MET A 183 13.18 -6.24 -0.19
C MET A 183 12.03 -5.48 0.50
N PRO A 184 11.88 -5.60 1.84
CA PRO A 184 10.99 -4.74 2.62
C PRO A 184 11.11 -3.26 2.25
N TRP A 185 10.01 -2.52 2.36
CA TRP A 185 9.94 -1.18 1.78
C TRP A 185 10.94 -0.19 2.39
N ASP A 186 11.21 -0.21 3.70
CA ASP A 186 12.25 0.64 4.30
C ASP A 186 13.65 0.37 3.73
N ASN A 187 13.98 -0.91 3.46
CA ASN A 187 15.23 -1.31 2.81
C ASN A 187 15.25 -0.89 1.33
N THR A 188 14.13 -1.05 0.62
CA THR A 188 13.96 -0.65 -0.78
C THR A 188 14.06 0.86 -0.95
N LEU A 189 13.34 1.64 -0.14
CA LEU A 189 13.40 3.10 -0.10
C LEU A 189 14.81 3.59 0.27
N SER A 190 15.46 2.97 1.26
CA SER A 190 16.86 3.27 1.59
C SER A 190 17.83 3.00 0.43
N ALA A 191 17.61 1.93 -0.33
CA ALA A 191 18.39 1.61 -1.52
C ALA A 191 18.12 2.61 -2.66
N ILE A 192 16.86 3.04 -2.85
CA ILE A 192 16.48 4.09 -3.81
C ILE A 192 17.18 5.41 -3.44
N LYS A 193 17.10 5.88 -2.20
CA LYS A 193 17.79 7.12 -1.74
C LYS A 193 19.30 7.07 -2.00
N LYS A 194 19.95 5.97 -1.64
CA LYS A 194 21.38 5.73 -1.95
C LYS A 194 21.66 5.70 -3.45
N GLY A 195 20.74 5.18 -4.25
CA GLY A 195 20.81 5.19 -5.71
C GLY A 195 20.67 6.58 -6.32
N MET A 196 19.77 7.42 -5.79
CA MET A 196 19.59 8.81 -6.24
C MET A 196 20.88 9.64 -6.08
N GLN A 197 21.62 9.40 -5.00
CA GLN A 197 22.88 10.10 -4.66
C GLN A 197 24.10 9.68 -5.51
N ARG A 198 23.99 8.65 -6.37
CA ARG A 198 25.12 8.18 -7.21
C ARG A 198 25.35 9.01 -8.46
N THR A 199 24.37 9.82 -8.85
CA THR A 199 24.40 10.56 -10.12
C THR A 199 23.59 11.83 -9.95
N GLU A 200 24.24 12.98 -10.05
CA GLU A 200 23.58 14.28 -10.04
C GLU A 200 22.57 14.38 -11.20
N TRP A 201 21.63 15.30 -11.10
CA TRP A 201 20.59 15.40 -12.12
C TRP A 201 21.16 15.73 -13.51
N GLU A 202 22.17 16.61 -13.51
CA GLU A 202 22.87 17.11 -14.68
C GLU A 202 23.67 16.02 -15.42
N ASP A 203 24.11 14.96 -14.71
CA ASP A 203 24.88 13.84 -15.26
C ASP A 203 24.00 12.66 -15.72
N ARG A 204 22.67 12.77 -15.63
CA ARG A 204 21.75 11.70 -16.03
C ARG A 204 21.65 11.62 -17.54
N VAL A 205 21.80 10.39 -18.05
CA VAL A 205 21.58 10.06 -19.47
C VAL A 205 20.15 10.51 -19.86
N PRO A 206 19.97 11.42 -20.83
CA PRO A 206 18.70 12.12 -21.09
C PRO A 206 17.72 11.26 -21.91
N TYR A 207 17.50 10.03 -21.47
CA TYR A 207 16.69 9.02 -22.14
C TYR A 207 15.54 8.57 -21.25
N ALA A 208 14.35 8.37 -21.80
CA ALA A 208 13.32 7.58 -21.13
C ALA A 208 13.83 6.15 -20.99
N TYR A 209 14.10 5.74 -19.75
CA TYR A 209 14.44 4.37 -19.42
C TYR A 209 13.19 3.62 -19.00
N TRP A 210 12.90 2.56 -19.75
CA TRP A 210 11.96 1.54 -19.33
C TRP A 210 12.61 0.18 -19.44
N ARG A 211 12.24 -0.71 -18.54
CA ARG A 211 12.73 -2.07 -18.60
C ARG A 211 11.57 -2.94 -18.18
N GLY A 212 10.57 -3.20 -19.05
CA GLY A 212 9.15 -3.68 -18.92
C GLY A 212 8.60 -5.10 -19.33
N ASN A 213 7.94 -5.90 -18.45
CA ASN A 213 7.32 -7.17 -18.89
C ASN A 213 6.13 -6.77 -19.76
N PRO A 214 6.14 -7.05 -21.08
CA PRO A 214 5.18 -6.44 -21.98
C PRO A 214 3.85 -7.19 -21.98
N TYR A 215 3.86 -8.48 -21.65
CA TYR A 215 2.73 -9.38 -21.90
C TYR A 215 1.60 -9.30 -20.85
N VAL A 216 1.73 -8.42 -19.85
CA VAL A 216 0.69 -8.20 -18.83
C VAL A 216 -0.36 -7.14 -19.20
N SER A 217 -0.19 -6.46 -20.34
CA SER A 217 -1.14 -5.45 -20.85
C SER A 217 -0.81 -5.09 -22.30
N ALA A 218 -1.81 -4.92 -23.16
CA ALA A 218 -1.61 -4.55 -24.57
C ALA A 218 -0.82 -3.23 -24.72
N GLU A 219 -1.05 -2.26 -23.84
CA GLU A 219 -0.37 -0.96 -23.78
C GLU A 219 1.16 -1.10 -23.73
N ARG A 220 1.68 -2.08 -22.97
CA ARG A 220 3.12 -2.33 -22.87
C ARG A 220 3.71 -3.04 -24.09
N VAL A 221 2.89 -3.80 -24.82
CA VAL A 221 3.27 -4.39 -26.13
C VAL A 221 3.37 -3.29 -27.18
N GLU A 222 2.40 -2.38 -27.23
CA GLU A 222 2.46 -1.20 -28.11
C GLU A 222 3.64 -0.29 -27.76
N PHE A 223 3.90 -0.08 -26.48
CA PHE A 223 5.03 0.70 -26.00
C PHE A 223 6.38 0.16 -26.50
N LEU A 224 6.59 -1.17 -26.52
CA LEU A 224 7.82 -1.76 -27.07
C LEU A 224 8.07 -1.43 -28.55
N LYS A 225 7.02 -1.14 -29.33
CA LYS A 225 7.16 -0.78 -30.76
C LYS A 225 7.77 0.62 -30.96
N CYS A 226 7.90 1.42 -29.91
CA CYS A 226 8.50 2.75 -29.99
C CYS A 226 10.04 2.73 -30.07
N ASN A 227 10.67 1.56 -29.88
CA ASN A 227 12.11 1.36 -30.09
C ASN A 227 12.44 1.24 -31.59
N ARG A 228 12.53 2.39 -32.29
CA ARG A 228 12.80 2.46 -33.74
C ARG A 228 14.28 2.28 -34.10
N SER A 229 14.55 2.07 -35.39
CA SER A 229 15.87 1.77 -35.96
C SER A 229 16.89 2.92 -35.86
N ASN A 230 18.16 2.59 -36.09
CA ASN A 230 19.34 3.44 -35.89
C ASN A 230 19.28 4.85 -36.53
N ASP A 231 18.47 5.06 -37.58
CA ASP A 231 18.37 6.35 -38.27
C ASP A 231 17.49 7.38 -37.54
N HIS A 232 16.73 6.95 -36.52
CA HIS A 232 15.77 7.79 -35.78
C HIS A 232 15.77 7.50 -34.27
N ASP A 233 16.86 7.82 -33.55
CA ASP A 233 16.86 7.76 -32.08
C ASP A 233 15.92 8.84 -31.50
N TRP A 234 15.06 8.45 -30.56
CA TRP A 234 14.08 9.30 -29.88
C TRP A 234 14.45 9.59 -28.43
N ASN A 235 15.67 9.22 -28.03
CA ASN A 235 16.11 9.17 -26.64
C ASN A 235 15.23 8.28 -25.75
N VAL A 236 14.90 7.08 -26.24
CA VAL A 236 14.10 6.07 -25.51
C VAL A 236 14.86 4.75 -25.49
N ARG A 237 15.02 4.12 -24.31
CA ARG A 237 15.58 2.76 -24.18
C ARG A 237 14.56 1.85 -23.50
N LEU A 238 14.11 0.81 -24.21
CA LEU A 238 13.06 -0.11 -23.78
C LEU A 238 13.58 -1.55 -23.62
N TYR A 239 13.57 -2.06 -22.39
CA TYR A 239 13.95 -3.42 -22.00
C TYR A 239 12.77 -4.16 -21.30
N ARG A 240 12.95 -5.22 -20.46
CA ARG A 240 11.84 -5.98 -19.78
C ARG A 240 11.82 -5.96 -18.18
N GLN A 241 10.64 -5.84 -17.48
CA GLN A 241 10.13 -5.42 -16.07
C GLN A 241 9.70 -3.93 -15.50
N HIS A 242 8.57 -3.25 -15.90
CA HIS A 242 7.72 -2.11 -15.31
C HIS A 242 7.89 -0.55 -15.64
N TYR A 243 6.79 0.28 -15.58
CA TYR A 243 6.43 1.46 -16.49
C TYR A 243 5.99 2.87 -15.96
N TRP A 244 5.85 3.85 -16.90
CA TRP A 244 5.32 5.25 -16.78
C TRP A 244 4.02 5.43 -17.61
N PRO A 245 3.02 6.25 -17.20
CA PRO A 245 1.72 6.39 -17.90
C PRO A 245 1.79 7.14 -19.24
N ILE A 246 1.11 6.59 -20.25
CA ILE A 246 1.04 7.12 -21.63
C ILE A 246 -0.39 6.85 -22.16
N ARG A 247 -0.89 7.69 -23.08
CA ARG A 247 -2.19 7.46 -23.74
C ARG A 247 -2.25 6.08 -24.40
N SER A 248 -3.34 5.36 -24.15
CA SER A 248 -3.58 4.03 -24.71
C SER A 248 -4.10 4.13 -26.17
N LYS A 249 -3.55 3.26 -27.03
CA LYS A 249 -4.07 2.78 -28.34
C LYS A 249 -3.92 3.59 -29.64
N ILE A 250 -3.56 4.88 -29.67
CA ILE A 250 -3.41 5.59 -30.97
C ILE A 250 -2.07 6.36 -31.10
N SER A 251 -1.61 7.04 -30.05
CA SER A 251 -0.48 7.97 -30.12
C SER A 251 0.69 7.63 -29.19
N THR A 252 0.71 6.46 -28.54
CA THR A 252 1.65 6.08 -27.46
C THR A 252 3.12 6.44 -27.76
N CYS A 253 3.61 6.13 -28.96
CA CYS A 253 4.98 6.43 -29.37
C CYS A 253 5.21 7.94 -29.64
N ARG A 254 4.21 8.64 -30.19
CA ARG A 254 4.22 10.09 -30.46
C ARG A 254 4.17 10.91 -29.17
N ASP A 255 3.36 10.49 -28.20
CA ASP A 255 3.28 11.10 -26.86
C ASP A 255 4.56 10.85 -26.03
N LEU A 256 5.11 9.63 -26.09
CA LEU A 256 6.39 9.30 -25.43
C LEU A 256 7.53 10.18 -25.95
N LYS A 257 7.66 10.31 -27.27
CA LYS A 257 8.67 11.18 -27.88
C LYS A 257 8.48 12.65 -27.45
N PHE A 258 7.25 13.16 -27.47
CA PHE A 258 6.95 14.49 -26.97
C PHE A 258 7.36 14.65 -25.49
N ALA A 259 7.04 13.70 -24.62
CA ALA A 259 7.40 13.77 -23.19
C ALA A 259 8.93 13.78 -22.96
N VAL A 260 9.68 12.99 -23.73
CA VAL A 260 11.15 12.96 -23.67
C VAL A 260 11.77 14.26 -24.20
N GLU A 261 11.35 14.71 -25.38
CA GLU A 261 11.85 15.96 -25.96
C GLU A 261 11.46 17.16 -25.08
N TRP A 262 10.27 17.17 -24.49
CA TRP A 262 9.87 18.19 -23.50
C TRP A 262 10.74 18.15 -22.25
N GLY A 263 11.00 16.97 -21.69
CA GLY A 263 11.82 16.82 -20.48
C GLY A 263 13.26 17.29 -20.70
N ASN A 264 13.85 16.90 -21.83
CA ASN A 264 15.21 17.28 -22.22
C ASN A 264 15.34 18.78 -22.53
N ASN A 265 14.29 19.40 -23.09
CA ASN A 265 14.24 20.86 -23.32
C ASN A 265 13.86 21.68 -22.07
N HIS A 266 13.38 21.03 -21.00
CA HIS A 266 12.99 21.69 -19.74
C HIS A 266 13.65 21.06 -18.50
N PRO A 267 15.00 20.92 -18.46
CA PRO A 267 15.68 20.14 -17.43
C PRO A 267 15.40 20.64 -16.00
N LYS A 268 15.24 21.95 -15.79
CA LYS A 268 14.85 22.53 -14.49
C LYS A 268 13.45 22.11 -14.05
N LYS A 269 12.46 22.05 -14.97
CA LYS A 269 11.09 21.62 -14.66
C LYS A 269 11.06 20.10 -14.42
N ALA A 270 11.75 19.33 -15.25
CA ALA A 270 11.89 17.88 -15.08
C ALA A 270 12.57 17.51 -13.74
N ARG A 271 13.63 18.23 -13.34
CA ARG A 271 14.28 18.07 -12.02
C ARG A 271 13.32 18.37 -10.87
N ALA A 272 12.49 19.40 -10.99
CA ALA A 272 11.50 19.75 -9.97
C ALA A 272 10.42 18.65 -9.83
N ILE A 273 9.85 18.17 -10.95
CA ILE A 273 8.88 17.07 -10.96
C ILE A 273 9.47 15.80 -10.32
N GLY A 274 10.71 15.45 -10.70
CA GLY A 274 11.42 14.31 -10.10
C GLY A 274 11.65 14.46 -8.60
N LYS A 275 12.01 15.66 -8.12
CA LYS A 275 12.20 15.95 -6.70
C LYS A 275 10.90 15.83 -5.90
N GLU A 276 9.79 16.40 -6.38
CA GLU A 276 8.50 16.29 -5.68
C GLU A 276 7.97 14.85 -5.69
N GLY A 277 8.19 14.10 -6.78
CA GLY A 277 7.86 12.67 -6.84
C GLY A 277 8.65 11.84 -5.83
N SER A 278 9.97 12.07 -5.70
CA SER A 278 10.78 11.44 -4.65
C SER A 278 10.33 11.83 -3.26
N LYS A 279 10.08 13.13 -3.01
CA LYS A 279 9.58 13.63 -1.73
C LYS A 279 8.26 12.98 -1.34
N LEU A 280 7.33 12.80 -2.30
CA LEU A 280 6.06 12.12 -2.05
C LEU A 280 6.27 10.67 -1.60
N MET A 281 7.15 9.90 -2.26
CA MET A 281 7.48 8.54 -1.81
C MET A 281 8.10 8.51 -0.41
N GLU A 282 8.92 9.52 -0.07
CA GLU A 282 9.59 9.59 1.24
C GLU A 282 8.68 10.04 2.38
N GLU A 283 7.73 10.95 2.12
CA GLU A 283 6.85 11.53 3.14
C GLU A 283 5.52 10.79 3.27
N PHE A 284 4.92 10.34 2.16
CA PHE A 284 3.59 9.74 2.14
C PHE A 284 3.65 8.22 2.25
N LEU A 285 4.64 7.56 1.67
CA LEU A 285 4.77 6.09 1.71
C LEU A 285 5.76 5.58 2.77
N ALA A 286 6.15 6.39 3.75
CA ALA A 286 6.95 5.91 4.89
C ALA A 286 6.19 4.79 5.65
N MET A 287 6.90 3.79 6.20
CA MET A 287 6.25 2.68 6.92
C MET A 287 5.39 3.13 8.12
N GLU A 288 5.68 4.28 8.75
CA GLU A 288 4.80 4.93 9.74
C GLU A 288 3.38 5.15 9.17
N ASN A 289 3.27 5.72 7.98
CA ASN A 289 1.98 5.94 7.31
C ASN A 289 1.35 4.64 6.77
N VAL A 290 2.15 3.65 6.39
CA VAL A 290 1.64 2.35 5.94
C VAL A 290 0.92 1.66 7.10
N TYR A 291 1.56 1.57 8.26
CA TYR A 291 0.94 1.00 9.46
C TYR A 291 -0.25 1.84 9.95
N ASP A 292 -0.16 3.17 9.91
CA ASP A 292 -1.29 4.02 10.31
C ASP A 292 -2.48 3.89 9.34
N TYR A 293 -2.24 3.72 8.03
CA TYR A 293 -3.30 3.47 7.06
C TYR A 293 -3.98 2.12 7.35
N MET A 294 -3.21 1.05 7.55
CA MET A 294 -3.76 -0.24 7.96
C MET A 294 -4.55 -0.14 9.27
N PHE A 295 -4.01 0.57 10.26
CA PHE A 295 -4.65 0.79 11.56
C PHE A 295 -6.04 1.40 11.38
N HIS A 296 -6.13 2.50 10.63
CA HIS A 296 -7.40 3.18 10.39
C HIS A 296 -8.35 2.37 9.50
N SER A 297 -7.86 1.72 8.44
CA SER A 297 -8.70 0.86 7.60
C SER A 297 -9.35 -0.26 8.41
N LEU A 298 -8.60 -0.93 9.28
CA LEU A 298 -9.13 -1.99 10.15
C LEU A 298 -10.03 -1.44 11.27
N ASN A 299 -9.71 -0.29 11.86
CA ASN A 299 -10.52 0.32 12.92
C ASN A 299 -11.86 0.88 12.39
N GLU A 300 -11.88 1.60 11.27
CA GLU A 300 -13.12 2.09 10.67
C GLU A 300 -13.98 0.93 10.15
N TYR A 301 -13.37 -0.10 9.57
CA TYR A 301 -14.06 -1.33 9.16
C TYR A 301 -14.75 -2.03 10.34
N ALA A 302 -14.04 -2.23 11.46
CA ALA A 302 -14.57 -2.96 12.61
C ALA A 302 -15.82 -2.29 13.21
N LYS A 303 -15.93 -0.96 13.16
CA LYS A 303 -17.12 -0.20 13.60
C LYS A 303 -18.39 -0.52 12.79
N LEU A 304 -18.23 -1.07 11.59
CA LEU A 304 -19.34 -1.41 10.69
C LEU A 304 -19.88 -2.82 10.94
N LEU A 305 -19.11 -3.69 11.61
CA LEU A 305 -19.52 -5.06 11.94
C LEU A 305 -20.76 -5.05 12.86
N LYS A 306 -21.78 -5.82 12.48
CA LYS A 306 -23.06 -5.96 13.23
C LYS A 306 -23.14 -7.27 14.03
N PHE A 307 -22.02 -7.92 14.23
CA PHE A 307 -21.86 -9.19 14.95
C PHE A 307 -20.52 -9.18 15.70
N LYS A 308 -20.38 -9.98 16.76
CA LYS A 308 -19.07 -10.20 17.39
C LYS A 308 -18.27 -11.21 16.56
N PRO A 309 -17.04 -10.92 16.13
CA PRO A 309 -16.17 -11.89 15.46
C PRO A 309 -15.96 -13.17 16.29
N THR A 310 -15.94 -14.30 15.60
CA THR A 310 -15.73 -15.63 16.20
C THR A 310 -14.72 -16.40 15.38
N ILE A 311 -13.84 -17.16 16.03
CA ILE A 311 -12.79 -17.94 15.35
C ILE A 311 -13.45 -19.04 14.49
N PRO A 312 -13.24 -19.06 13.15
CA PRO A 312 -13.79 -20.09 12.27
C PRO A 312 -13.21 -21.48 12.60
N PRO A 313 -13.96 -22.59 12.47
CA PRO A 313 -13.51 -23.92 12.90
C PRO A 313 -12.19 -24.42 12.27
N ASN A 314 -11.87 -23.99 11.05
CA ASN A 314 -10.63 -24.38 10.37
C ASN A 314 -9.52 -23.31 10.48
N ALA A 315 -9.77 -22.19 11.16
CA ALA A 315 -8.79 -21.13 11.31
C ALA A 315 -7.69 -21.54 12.30
N LYS A 316 -6.44 -21.27 11.95
CA LYS A 316 -5.28 -21.53 12.80
C LYS A 316 -4.76 -20.22 13.36
N MET A 317 -4.41 -20.20 14.65
CA MET A 317 -3.70 -19.07 15.26
C MET A 317 -2.37 -18.86 14.53
N VAL A 318 -2.05 -17.60 14.23
CA VAL A 318 -0.79 -17.19 13.60
C VAL A 318 -0.14 -16.04 14.37
N CYS A 319 1.19 -16.04 14.35
CA CYS A 319 2.07 -15.09 15.02
C CYS A 319 3.46 -15.13 14.37
N ALA A 320 4.35 -14.23 14.79
CA ALA A 320 5.67 -14.08 14.19
C ALA A 320 6.47 -15.39 14.19
N GLU A 321 6.46 -16.12 15.31
CA GLU A 321 7.15 -17.41 15.49
C GLU A 321 6.68 -18.45 14.46
N THR A 322 5.36 -18.67 14.38
CA THR A 322 4.76 -19.65 13.46
C THR A 322 4.96 -19.33 11.98
N MET A 323 5.33 -18.10 11.65
CA MET A 323 5.52 -17.64 10.27
C MET A 323 6.98 -17.49 9.86
N ALA A 324 7.89 -17.09 10.76
CA ALA A 324 9.28 -16.80 10.42
C ALA A 324 10.31 -17.82 10.92
N CYS A 325 10.00 -18.59 11.98
CA CYS A 325 11.00 -19.48 12.57
C CYS A 325 11.34 -20.70 11.70
N SER A 326 10.38 -21.18 10.92
CA SER A 326 10.53 -22.31 9.99
C SER A 326 10.95 -21.90 8.58
N GLU A 327 11.11 -20.61 8.31
CA GLU A 327 11.50 -20.08 7.00
C GLU A 327 13.02 -20.04 6.84
N GLU A 328 13.49 -20.00 5.59
CA GLU A 328 14.91 -19.92 5.26
C GLU A 328 15.19 -18.89 4.13
N GLY A 329 16.47 -18.61 3.89
CA GLY A 329 16.92 -17.78 2.77
C GLY A 329 16.30 -16.37 2.74
N LEU A 330 15.76 -15.98 1.59
CA LEU A 330 15.17 -14.65 1.40
C LEU A 330 13.87 -14.45 2.19
N PHE A 331 13.07 -15.50 2.41
CA PHE A 331 11.80 -15.40 3.16
C PHE A 331 12.06 -14.97 4.60
N LYS A 332 12.88 -15.75 5.32
CA LYS A 332 13.30 -15.42 6.69
C LYS A 332 13.98 -14.06 6.77
N LYS A 333 14.92 -13.78 5.86
CA LYS A 333 15.62 -12.48 5.81
C LYS A 333 14.66 -11.30 5.68
N PHE A 334 13.65 -11.37 4.81
CA PHE A 334 12.70 -10.27 4.62
C PHE A 334 11.73 -10.14 5.79
N MET A 335 11.30 -11.26 6.39
CA MET A 335 10.53 -11.23 7.65
C MET A 335 11.34 -10.57 8.78
N GLU A 336 12.57 -11.01 9.04
CA GLU A 336 13.46 -10.43 10.07
C GLU A 336 13.77 -8.95 9.84
N GLN A 337 13.96 -8.53 8.58
CA GLN A 337 14.20 -7.13 8.21
C GLN A 337 12.97 -6.23 8.38
N SER A 338 11.77 -6.76 8.13
CA SER A 338 10.49 -6.04 8.25
C SER A 338 9.82 -6.18 9.62
N MET A 339 10.42 -6.94 10.55
CA MET A 339 9.84 -7.26 11.85
C MET A 339 9.78 -6.03 12.77
N VAL A 340 8.59 -5.73 13.28
CA VAL A 340 8.39 -4.78 14.38
C VAL A 340 8.92 -5.43 15.67
N LYS A 341 9.93 -4.82 16.30
CA LYS A 341 10.64 -5.39 17.47
C LYS A 341 10.13 -4.89 18.83
N SER A 342 9.31 -3.85 18.85
CA SER A 342 8.78 -3.19 20.04
C SER A 342 7.42 -2.56 19.71
N PRO A 343 6.60 -2.16 20.69
CA PRO A 343 5.44 -1.32 20.40
C PRO A 343 5.91 0.04 19.83
N SER A 344 5.00 0.77 19.21
CA SER A 344 5.22 2.20 18.97
C SER A 344 5.31 2.97 20.30
N HIS A 345 5.92 4.15 20.27
CA HIS A 345 5.89 5.13 21.36
C HIS A 345 4.88 6.27 21.10
N LYS A 346 4.32 6.32 19.89
CA LYS A 346 3.32 7.29 19.45
C LYS A 346 1.99 6.58 19.13
N LEU A 347 0.87 7.23 19.42
CA LEU A 347 -0.41 6.83 18.81
C LEU A 347 -0.36 7.07 17.28
N PRO A 348 -1.17 6.32 16.50
CA PRO A 348 -1.40 6.62 15.10
C PRO A 348 -1.82 8.08 14.86
N CYS A 349 -1.53 8.60 13.68
CA CYS A 349 -1.98 9.92 13.23
C CYS A 349 -3.52 10.05 13.33
N LYS A 350 -4.03 11.29 13.41
CA LYS A 350 -5.48 11.54 13.44
C LYS A 350 -6.07 11.48 12.02
N LEU A 351 -7.04 10.59 11.81
CA LEU A 351 -7.72 10.45 10.52
C LEU A 351 -8.41 11.78 10.09
N PRO A 352 -8.20 12.27 8.86
CA PRO A 352 -8.90 13.43 8.32
C PRO A 352 -10.42 13.19 8.15
N PRO A 353 -11.24 14.25 8.07
CA PRO A 353 -12.67 14.14 7.78
C PRO A 353 -12.91 13.56 6.38
N GLN A 354 -14.07 12.93 6.16
CA GLN A 354 -14.49 12.37 4.86
C GLN A 354 -14.33 13.39 3.71
N TYR A 355 -14.15 12.90 2.49
CA TYR A 355 -14.35 13.74 1.31
C TYR A 355 -15.83 14.17 1.24
N GLU A 356 -16.05 15.48 1.05
CA GLU A 356 -17.37 15.93 0.63
C GLU A 356 -17.56 15.63 -0.88
N PRO A 357 -18.79 15.40 -1.37
CA PRO A 357 -19.01 15.00 -2.77
C PRO A 357 -18.41 15.99 -3.79
N HIS A 358 -18.35 17.28 -3.44
CA HIS A 358 -17.70 18.31 -4.24
C HIS A 358 -16.17 18.17 -4.30
N ASP A 359 -15.50 17.73 -3.22
CA ASP A 359 -14.04 17.54 -3.18
C ASP A 359 -13.60 16.49 -4.21
N ILE A 360 -14.33 15.36 -4.28
CA ILE A 360 -14.05 14.28 -5.24
C ILE A 360 -14.29 14.78 -6.67
N GLN A 361 -15.37 15.53 -6.90
CA GLN A 361 -15.65 16.11 -8.22
C GLN A 361 -14.56 17.10 -8.64
N ALA A 362 -14.08 17.95 -7.74
CA ALA A 362 -13.00 18.90 -7.98
C ALA A 362 -11.67 18.19 -8.27
N LEU A 363 -11.33 17.14 -7.53
CA LEU A 363 -10.15 16.30 -7.78
C LEU A 363 -10.21 15.65 -9.18
N VAL A 364 -11.35 15.05 -9.52
CA VAL A 364 -11.56 14.40 -10.83
C VAL A 364 -11.55 15.43 -11.97
N ALA A 365 -12.12 16.61 -11.78
CA ALA A 365 -12.06 17.70 -12.76
C ALA A 365 -10.62 18.19 -12.97
N THR A 366 -9.89 18.44 -11.88
CA THR A 366 -8.49 18.88 -11.92
C THR A 366 -7.60 17.87 -12.66
N ASN A 367 -7.74 16.57 -12.36
CA ASN A 367 -7.00 15.52 -13.06
C ASN A 367 -7.34 15.46 -14.56
N LYS A 368 -8.61 15.65 -14.95
CA LYS A 368 -9.01 15.75 -16.36
C LYS A 368 -8.45 16.98 -17.06
N ASP A 369 -8.46 18.14 -16.41
CA ASP A 369 -7.93 19.38 -16.98
C ASP A 369 -6.40 19.36 -17.12
N MET A 370 -5.68 18.86 -16.12
CA MET A 370 -4.24 18.60 -16.22
C MET A 370 -3.92 17.63 -17.35
N THR A 371 -4.71 16.56 -17.51
CA THR A 371 -4.55 15.61 -18.62
C THR A 371 -4.72 16.35 -19.94
N ARG A 372 -5.88 17.00 -20.15
CA ARG A 372 -6.21 17.77 -21.37
C ARG A 372 -5.17 18.84 -21.71
N GLN A 373 -4.56 19.48 -20.71
CA GLN A 373 -3.49 20.45 -20.90
C GLN A 373 -2.23 19.80 -21.50
N VAL A 374 -1.76 18.69 -20.91
CA VAL A 374 -0.62 17.92 -21.43
C VAL A 374 -0.91 17.38 -22.83
N GLU A 375 -2.15 16.93 -23.07
CA GLU A 375 -2.61 16.48 -24.39
C GLU A 375 -2.52 17.60 -25.44
N THR A 376 -2.98 18.80 -25.08
CA THR A 376 -2.97 20.00 -25.95
C THR A 376 -1.54 20.42 -26.30
N TRP A 377 -0.63 20.43 -25.32
CA TRP A 377 0.79 20.73 -25.58
C TRP A 377 1.43 19.72 -26.54
N GLY A 378 1.06 18.44 -26.45
CA GLY A 378 1.49 17.42 -27.41
C GLY A 378 0.97 17.72 -28.83
N ASP A 379 -0.31 18.07 -28.97
CA ASP A 379 -0.89 18.39 -30.28
C ASP A 379 -0.39 19.73 -30.87
N GLU A 380 -0.01 20.69 -30.06
CA GLU A 380 0.70 21.91 -30.49
C GLU A 380 2.12 21.60 -30.98
N TYR A 381 2.90 20.86 -30.18
CA TYR A 381 4.27 20.47 -30.53
C TYR A 381 4.36 19.78 -31.88
N TRP A 382 3.44 18.85 -32.13
CA TRP A 382 3.42 18.08 -33.37
C TRP A 382 2.88 18.86 -34.57
N ARG A 383 1.98 19.84 -34.37
CA ARG A 383 1.60 20.78 -35.44
C ARG A 383 2.80 21.64 -35.88
N GLN A 384 3.61 22.11 -34.93
CA GLN A 384 4.84 22.88 -35.20
C GLN A 384 5.97 22.06 -35.84
N LYS A 385 5.86 20.73 -35.89
CA LYS A 385 6.83 19.81 -36.52
C LYS A 385 6.37 19.29 -37.89
N GLN A 386 5.16 19.64 -38.32
CA GLN A 386 4.54 19.20 -39.58
C GLN A 386 4.34 20.34 -40.59
N GLY A 387 4.41 21.60 -40.14
CA GLY A 387 4.69 22.78 -40.97
C GLY A 387 6.16 23.15 -40.89
#